data_AF-A0A822F692-F1
#
_entry.id   AF-A0A822F692-F1
#
_cell.length_a   1.000
_cell.length_b   1.000
_cell.length_c   1.000
_cell.angle_alpha   90.00
_cell.angle_beta   90.00
_cell.angle_gamma   90.00
#
_symmetry.space_group_name_H-M   'P 1'
#
loop_
_entity.id
_entity.type
_entity.pdbx_description
1 polymer ?
#
loop_
_entity_poly.entity_id
_entity_poly.type
_entity_poly.pdbx_seq_one_letter_code
_entity_poly.pdbx_strand_id
1 'polypeptide(L)'
;YPIMNNNDSTMYFCYCVNNSYEKNCEHIDDSSCSICSSNSLCRPHYHNTADPLCLCPINCFGPTCHLERKCNMFNNKNPCLNGGSCSVKYDQDALIKDYVCICQPMYYGDHCQYLPSRINILYLINDINLHSTLASVIQLYNYDSLTLDLILEQQQVYEGQPTYSNIIYAGQLLPSLGFLKVYYHDK
;
A
#
# COMPACT_ATOMS: atom_id res chain seq x y z
N TYR A 1 5.11 11.12 6.28
CA TYR A 1 3.82 10.95 6.97
C TYR A 1 3.40 12.29 7.55
N PRO A 2 2.14 12.73 7.41
CA PRO A 2 1.68 13.99 7.98
C PRO A 2 1.57 13.91 9.51
N ILE A 3 1.84 15.03 10.21
CA ILE A 3 1.47 15.19 11.62
C ILE A 3 -0.02 15.55 11.63
N MET A 4 -0.86 14.58 11.97
CA MET A 4 -2.31 14.76 12.08
C MET A 4 -2.69 14.90 13.54
N ASN A 5 -3.32 16.03 13.88
CA ASN A 5 -3.92 16.23 15.19
C ASN A 5 -5.43 16.08 15.07
N ASN A 6 -6.00 15.20 15.90
CA ASN A 6 -7.44 15.00 16.00
C ASN A 6 -8.03 16.02 16.97
N ASN A 7 -9.15 16.63 16.61
CA ASN A 7 -9.95 17.41 17.54
C ASN A 7 -11.22 16.62 17.89
N ASP A 8 -11.22 15.95 19.05
CA ASP A 8 -12.33 15.08 19.49
C ASP A 8 -13.69 15.80 19.60
N SER A 9 -13.72 17.14 19.56
CA SER A 9 -14.95 17.94 19.65
C SER A 9 -15.58 18.28 18.28
N THR A 10 -14.83 18.13 17.19
CA THR A 10 -15.22 18.56 15.85
C THR A 10 -14.50 17.67 14.84
N MET A 11 -15.23 16.82 14.12
CA MET A 11 -14.80 15.72 13.21
C MET A 11 -13.79 16.07 12.07
N TYR A 12 -12.85 16.98 12.28
CA TYR A 12 -11.80 17.38 11.36
C TYR A 12 -10.41 17.04 11.91
N PHE A 13 -9.47 16.84 10.99
CA PHE A 13 -8.05 16.64 11.30
C PHE A 13 -7.24 17.83 10.79
N CYS A 14 -6.33 18.33 11.61
CA CYS A 14 -5.40 19.37 11.20
C CYS A 14 -4.10 18.78 10.67
N TYR A 15 -3.65 19.31 9.53
CA TYR A 15 -2.33 19.08 8.99
C TYR A 15 -1.37 20.14 9.53
N CYS A 16 -0.42 19.73 10.37
CA CYS A 16 0.58 20.63 10.93
C CYS A 16 1.84 20.69 10.07
N VAL A 17 2.37 21.90 9.90
CA VAL A 17 3.70 22.13 9.32
C VAL A 17 4.79 21.72 10.32
N ASN A 18 6.02 21.57 9.84
CA ASN A 18 7.15 21.18 10.69
C ASN A 18 7.27 22.08 11.93
N ASN A 19 7.59 21.49 13.08
CA ASN A 19 7.78 22.19 14.35
C ASN A 19 6.51 22.87 14.91
N SER A 20 5.33 22.66 14.30
CA SER A 20 4.05 23.14 14.81
C SER A 20 3.24 22.05 15.50
N TYR A 21 2.50 22.41 16.55
CA TYR A 21 1.76 21.47 17.39
C TYR A 21 0.48 22.10 17.96
N GLU A 22 -0.23 21.32 18.78
CA GLU A 22 -1.62 21.53 19.25
C GLU A 22 -2.71 21.20 18.24
N LYS A 23 -3.97 21.16 18.72
CA LYS A 23 -5.13 20.70 17.97
C LYS A 23 -5.30 21.43 16.63
N ASN A 24 -4.95 22.71 16.55
CA ASN A 24 -5.01 23.50 15.33
C ASN A 24 -3.64 23.99 14.81
N CYS A 25 -2.53 23.37 15.26
CA CYS A 25 -1.18 23.74 14.82
C CYS A 25 -0.79 25.20 15.10
N GLU A 26 -1.29 25.76 16.21
CA GLU A 26 -1.17 27.19 16.54
C GLU A 26 0.13 27.55 17.26
N HIS A 27 0.83 26.56 17.82
CA HIS A 27 2.11 26.74 18.48
C HIS A 27 3.27 26.21 17.64
N ILE A 28 4.38 26.96 17.62
CA ILE A 28 5.62 26.59 16.93
C ILE A 28 6.75 26.53 17.97
N ASP A 29 7.54 25.46 17.94
CA ASP A 29 8.75 25.32 18.76
C ASP A 29 9.90 24.69 17.96
N ASP A 30 10.82 25.54 17.52
CA ASP A 30 12.02 25.10 16.80
C ASP A 30 13.13 24.58 17.73
N SER A 31 13.10 24.98 19.00
CA SER A 31 14.21 24.75 19.94
C SER A 31 14.30 23.28 20.34
N SER A 32 13.16 22.65 20.65
CA SER A 32 13.09 21.22 20.93
C SER A 32 13.46 20.38 19.71
N CYS A 33 13.09 20.83 18.51
CA CYS A 33 13.32 20.10 17.26
C CYS A 33 14.77 20.06 16.77
N SER A 34 15.69 20.79 17.40
CA SER A 34 17.12 20.79 17.08
C SER A 34 17.78 19.41 17.23
N ILE A 35 17.21 18.52 18.04
CA ILE A 35 17.71 17.15 18.23
C ILE A 35 17.35 16.22 17.07
N CYS A 36 16.31 16.54 16.28
CA CYS A 36 15.91 15.76 15.13
C CYS A 36 16.84 16.03 13.95
N SER A 37 17.04 15.04 13.07
CA SER A 37 17.84 15.25 11.86
C SER A 37 17.17 16.27 10.93
N SER A 38 17.98 17.03 10.19
CA SER A 38 17.52 18.12 9.31
C SER A 38 16.53 17.70 8.22
N ASN A 39 16.50 16.42 7.86
CA ASN A 39 15.60 15.85 6.86
C ASN A 39 14.36 15.18 7.46
N SER A 40 14.15 15.28 8.77
CA SER A 40 13.00 14.69 9.46
C SER A 40 11.89 15.71 9.69
N LEU A 41 10.66 15.22 9.89
CA LEU A 41 9.56 16.03 10.37
C LEU A 41 9.51 15.93 11.89
N CYS A 42 9.57 17.06 12.57
CA CYS A 42 9.53 17.12 14.02
C CYS A 42 8.12 17.48 14.50
N ARG A 43 7.65 16.73 15.51
CA ARG A 43 6.48 17.07 16.31
C ARG A 43 6.94 17.42 17.73
N PRO A 44 6.93 18.72 18.11
CA PRO A 44 7.27 19.16 19.46
C PRO A 44 6.31 18.57 20.51
N HIS A 45 6.79 18.44 21.74
CA HIS A 45 5.95 18.06 22.87
C HIS A 45 5.49 19.29 23.65
N TYR A 46 4.22 19.30 24.10
CA TYR A 46 3.60 20.44 24.79
C TYR A 46 4.24 20.77 26.15
N HIS A 47 4.86 19.78 26.80
CA HIS A 47 5.60 19.97 28.03
C HIS A 47 7.11 19.85 27.74
N ASN A 48 7.86 20.94 27.91
CA ASN A 48 9.32 21.09 27.69
C ASN A 48 10.24 20.11 28.47
N THR A 49 9.72 18.98 28.92
CA THR A 49 10.40 17.93 29.68
C THR A 49 10.49 16.61 28.93
N ALA A 50 9.80 16.45 27.80
CA ALA A 50 9.89 15.24 26.97
C ALA A 50 10.51 15.55 25.60
N ASP A 51 11.29 14.61 25.10
CA ASP A 51 11.90 14.70 23.77
C ASP A 51 10.82 14.81 22.67
N PRO A 52 11.06 15.61 21.62
CA PRO A 52 10.13 15.68 20.49
C PRO A 52 10.06 14.36 19.75
N LEU A 53 8.97 14.14 19.02
CA LEU A 53 8.85 13.00 18.11
C LEU A 53 9.44 13.36 16.74
N CYS A 54 10.53 12.72 16.37
CA CYS A 54 11.11 12.84 15.03
C CYS A 54 10.52 11.76 14.10
N LEU A 55 9.81 12.19 13.06
CA LEU A 55 9.31 11.33 11.99
C LEU A 55 10.38 11.21 10.89
N CYS A 56 11.03 10.05 10.84
CA CYS A 56 12.15 9.85 9.93
C CYS A 56 11.71 9.71 8.47
N PRO A 57 12.48 10.27 7.53
CA PRO A 57 12.32 9.93 6.12
C PRO A 57 12.71 8.46 5.89
N ILE A 58 12.34 7.93 4.72
CA ILE A 58 12.71 6.57 4.32
C ILE A 58 14.24 6.40 4.42
N ASN A 59 14.69 5.26 4.95
CA ASN A 59 16.10 4.90 5.17
C ASN A 59 16.83 5.66 6.31
N CYS A 60 16.15 6.53 7.05
CA CYS A 60 16.66 7.12 8.29
C CYS A 60 15.96 6.50 9.51
N PHE A 61 16.73 6.30 10.57
CA PHE A 61 16.34 5.52 11.74
C PHE A 61 16.84 6.13 13.04
N GLY A 62 16.36 5.54 14.14
CA GLY A 62 16.67 5.98 15.50
C GLY A 62 15.72 7.08 15.98
N PRO A 63 15.74 7.38 17.29
CA PRO A 63 14.83 8.35 17.91
C PRO A 63 15.00 9.77 17.34
N THR A 64 16.16 10.07 16.77
CA THR A 64 16.51 11.39 16.21
C THR A 64 16.71 11.38 14.70
N CYS A 65 16.45 10.25 14.02
CA CYS A 65 16.59 10.12 12.56
C CYS A 65 17.99 10.40 11.98
N HIS A 66 19.05 10.30 12.80
CA HIS A 66 20.43 10.48 12.38
C HIS A 66 21.10 9.21 11.85
N LEU A 67 20.50 8.04 12.09
CA LEU A 67 21.04 6.78 11.61
C LEU A 67 20.54 6.51 10.19
N GLU A 68 21.39 6.71 9.19
CA GLU A 68 21.08 6.33 7.82
C GLU A 68 21.53 4.88 7.57
N ARG A 69 20.63 4.03 7.08
CA ARG A 69 21.02 2.75 6.49
C ARG A 69 20.68 2.80 5.02
N LYS A 70 21.70 2.61 4.19
CA LYS A 70 21.48 2.42 2.76
C LYS A 70 21.03 0.98 2.55
N CYS A 71 20.17 0.77 1.56
CA CYS A 71 19.92 -0.58 1.09
C CYS A 71 21.26 -1.27 0.78
N ASN A 72 21.40 -2.53 1.19
CA ASN A 72 22.54 -3.35 0.86
C ASN A 72 22.59 -3.55 -0.67
N MET A 73 23.23 -2.61 -1.35
CA MET A 73 23.44 -2.65 -2.79
C MET A 73 24.52 -3.69 -3.07
N PHE A 74 24.16 -4.77 -3.76
CA PHE A 74 25.16 -5.70 -4.26
C PHE A 74 25.89 -5.04 -5.45
N ASN A 75 27.22 -4.88 -5.36
CA ASN A 75 28.04 -4.23 -6.39
C ASN A 75 27.51 -2.84 -6.83
N ASN A 76 27.07 -2.01 -5.88
CA ASN A 76 26.47 -0.69 -6.14
C ASN A 76 25.25 -0.72 -7.09
N LYS A 77 24.53 -1.85 -7.16
CA LYS A 77 23.26 -1.95 -7.90
C LYS A 77 22.08 -2.11 -6.96
N ASN A 78 20.97 -1.48 -7.33
CA ASN A 78 19.70 -1.62 -6.64
C ASN A 78 19.24 -3.08 -6.78
N PRO A 79 18.98 -3.81 -5.67
CA PRO A 79 18.51 -5.19 -5.72
C PRO A 79 17.09 -5.34 -6.28
N CYS A 80 16.34 -4.24 -6.38
CA CYS A 80 15.01 -4.19 -6.97
C CYS A 80 15.10 -4.01 -8.48
N LEU A 81 14.43 -4.89 -9.22
CA LEU A 81 14.36 -4.86 -10.69
C LEU A 81 13.28 -3.89 -11.18
N ASN A 82 13.27 -3.66 -12.49
CA ASN A 82 12.20 -2.94 -13.20
C ASN A 82 11.88 -1.54 -12.64
N GLY A 83 12.92 -0.83 -12.17
CA GLY A 83 12.75 0.51 -11.59
C GLY A 83 12.10 0.53 -10.21
N GLY A 84 12.04 -0.63 -9.53
CA GLY A 84 11.63 -0.72 -8.14
C GLY A 84 12.57 0.05 -7.21
N SER A 85 12.02 0.65 -6.16
CA SER A 85 12.78 1.39 -5.15
C SER A 85 13.12 0.49 -3.97
N CYS A 86 14.37 0.47 -3.54
CA CYS A 86 14.78 -0.29 -2.38
C CYS A 86 14.60 0.52 -1.10
N SER A 87 14.03 -0.10 -0.07
CA SER A 87 13.90 0.46 1.28
C SER A 87 14.39 -0.53 2.33
N VAL A 88 15.09 -0.04 3.34
CA VAL A 88 15.65 -0.89 4.40
C VAL A 88 14.55 -1.24 5.40
N LYS A 89 14.44 -2.50 5.82
CA LYS A 89 13.53 -2.89 6.91
C LYS A 89 14.18 -2.58 8.26
N TYR A 90 13.44 -1.91 9.15
CA TYR A 90 13.84 -1.77 10.55
C TYR A 90 13.29 -2.98 11.31
N ASP A 91 14.15 -3.95 11.55
CA ASP A 91 13.86 -5.06 12.45
C ASP A 91 15.06 -5.23 13.38
N GLN A 92 14.80 -5.25 14.69
CA GLN A 92 15.84 -5.45 15.70
C GLN A 92 16.28 -6.92 15.78
N ASP A 93 15.45 -7.85 15.27
CA ASP A 93 15.65 -9.30 15.43
C ASP A 93 15.85 -10.08 14.11
N ALA A 94 15.67 -9.48 12.92
CA ALA A 94 15.65 -10.25 11.67
C ALA A 94 17.02 -10.34 10.96
N LEU A 95 17.66 -11.51 11.09
CA LEU A 95 18.82 -11.97 10.34
C LEU A 95 18.59 -12.23 8.83
N ILE A 96 17.39 -12.02 8.27
CA ILE A 96 17.03 -12.70 7.00
C ILE A 96 16.65 -11.81 5.80
N LYS A 97 16.23 -10.54 5.93
CA LYS A 97 16.14 -9.63 4.76
C LYS A 97 16.34 -8.17 5.16
N ASP A 98 17.52 -7.62 4.89
CA ASP A 98 17.89 -6.23 5.19
C ASP A 98 17.11 -5.17 4.38
N TYR A 99 16.29 -5.57 3.41
CA TYR A 99 15.56 -4.65 2.55
C TYR A 99 14.23 -5.21 2.06
N VAL A 100 13.41 -4.30 1.54
CA VAL A 100 12.17 -4.58 0.82
C VAL A 100 12.10 -3.69 -0.42
N CYS A 101 11.63 -4.28 -1.52
CA CYS A 101 11.43 -3.58 -2.77
C CYS A 101 10.02 -3.01 -2.87
N ILE A 102 9.93 -1.72 -3.15
CA ILE A 102 8.71 -1.01 -3.49
C ILE A 102 8.60 -1.03 -5.02
N CYS A 103 7.65 -1.80 -5.53
CA CYS A 103 7.50 -2.02 -6.96
C CYS A 103 6.73 -0.90 -7.65
N GLN A 104 7.09 -0.66 -8.92
CA GLN A 104 6.27 0.16 -9.81
C GLN A 104 4.90 -0.53 -10.04
N PRO A 105 3.83 0.20 -10.40
CA PRO A 105 2.45 -0.33 -10.48
C PRO A 105 2.25 -1.58 -11.35
N MET A 106 3.18 -1.86 -12.27
CA MET A 106 3.12 -2.98 -13.22
C MET A 106 4.07 -4.12 -12.87
N TYR A 107 4.65 -4.16 -11.66
CA TYR A 107 5.59 -5.19 -11.26
C TYR A 107 5.32 -5.69 -9.85
N TYR A 108 5.65 -6.94 -9.57
CA TYR A 108 5.49 -7.55 -8.26
C TYR A 108 6.58 -8.60 -7.96
N GLY A 109 6.54 -9.14 -6.74
CA GLY A 109 7.53 -10.07 -6.19
C GLY A 109 8.56 -9.37 -5.31
N ASP A 110 9.33 -10.16 -4.56
CA ASP A 110 10.32 -9.67 -3.59
C ASP A 110 11.33 -8.67 -4.17
N HIS A 111 11.63 -8.79 -5.46
CA HIS A 111 12.55 -7.94 -6.21
C HIS A 111 11.87 -7.20 -7.37
N CYS A 112 10.54 -7.15 -7.41
CA CYS A 112 9.79 -6.58 -8.52
C CYS A 112 10.12 -7.26 -9.87
N GLN A 113 10.45 -8.55 -9.84
CA GLN A 113 10.94 -9.31 -10.98
C GLN A 113 9.82 -9.76 -11.95
N TYR A 114 8.57 -9.78 -11.48
CA TYR A 114 7.46 -10.33 -12.24
C TYR A 114 6.55 -9.25 -12.81
N LEU A 115 6.09 -9.46 -14.04
CA LEU A 115 5.01 -8.71 -14.66
C LEU A 115 3.68 -9.41 -14.35
N PRO A 116 2.61 -8.67 -13.98
CA PRO A 116 1.31 -9.27 -13.78
C PRO A 116 0.78 -9.83 -15.10
N SER A 117 0.06 -10.94 -15.00
CA SER A 117 -0.68 -11.51 -16.12
C SER A 117 -1.96 -10.69 -16.35
N ARG A 118 -2.38 -10.59 -17.63
CA ARG A 118 -3.64 -9.95 -18.00
C ARG A 118 -4.64 -11.01 -18.43
N ILE A 119 -5.79 -11.02 -17.77
CA ILE A 119 -6.93 -11.85 -18.15
C ILE A 119 -7.93 -10.94 -18.84
N ASN A 120 -8.16 -11.19 -20.13
CA ASN A 120 -9.15 -10.47 -20.93
C ASN A 120 -10.42 -11.31 -21.00
N ILE A 121 -11.53 -10.78 -20.49
CA ILE A 121 -12.83 -11.44 -20.58
C ILE A 121 -13.66 -10.68 -21.61
N LEU A 122 -13.98 -11.39 -22.70
CA LEU A 122 -14.89 -10.92 -23.73
C LEU A 122 -16.28 -11.53 -23.48
N TYR A 123 -17.29 -10.68 -23.41
CA TYR A 123 -18.66 -11.10 -23.17
C TYR A 123 -19.36 -11.24 -24.52
N LEU A 124 -19.53 -12.49 -24.96
CA LEU A 124 -20.25 -12.84 -26.19
C LEU A 124 -21.68 -13.27 -25.82
N ILE A 125 -22.50 -12.35 -25.32
CA ILE A 125 -23.89 -12.64 -24.97
C ILE A 125 -24.80 -11.87 -25.93
N ASN A 126 -25.68 -12.62 -26.61
CA ASN A 126 -26.68 -12.07 -27.54
C ASN A 126 -28.10 -12.01 -26.93
N ASP A 127 -28.27 -12.37 -25.65
CA ASP A 127 -29.58 -12.47 -25.01
C ASP A 127 -30.02 -11.20 -24.26
N ILE A 128 -31.27 -10.83 -24.54
CA ILE A 128 -31.89 -9.50 -24.47
C ILE A 128 -32.23 -8.99 -23.04
N ASN A 129 -31.77 -9.65 -21.97
CA ASN A 129 -32.06 -9.21 -20.59
C ASN A 129 -30.95 -8.37 -19.94
N LEU A 130 -30.11 -7.71 -20.74
CA LEU A 130 -29.05 -6.80 -20.25
C LEU A 130 -29.57 -5.63 -19.40
N HIS A 131 -30.84 -5.26 -19.54
CA HIS A 131 -31.45 -4.13 -18.85
C HIS A 131 -31.86 -4.41 -17.40
N SER A 132 -31.85 -5.68 -16.95
CA SER A 132 -32.16 -6.03 -15.56
C SER A 132 -30.94 -6.39 -14.73
N THR A 133 -29.73 -6.41 -15.31
CA THR A 133 -28.49 -6.63 -14.54
C THR A 133 -28.18 -5.42 -13.67
N LEU A 134 -28.09 -5.64 -12.37
CA LEU A 134 -27.74 -4.63 -11.37
C LEU A 134 -26.25 -4.61 -11.08
N ALA A 135 -25.63 -5.79 -11.01
CA ALA A 135 -24.21 -5.92 -10.71
C ALA A 135 -23.63 -7.21 -11.27
N SER A 136 -22.33 -7.20 -11.53
CA SER A 136 -21.57 -8.38 -11.88
C SER A 136 -20.34 -8.48 -10.97
N VAL A 137 -20.03 -9.69 -10.51
CA VAL A 137 -18.85 -9.94 -9.69
C VAL A 137 -18.01 -11.00 -10.38
N ILE A 138 -16.74 -10.66 -10.63
CA ILE A 138 -15.76 -11.60 -11.16
C ILE A 138 -14.88 -12.01 -9.99
N GLN A 139 -14.81 -13.32 -9.74
CA GLN A 139 -13.98 -13.91 -8.69
C GLN A 139 -13.03 -14.92 -9.29
N LEU A 140 -11.75 -14.80 -8.96
CA LEU A 140 -10.69 -15.71 -9.38
C LEU A 140 -10.26 -16.55 -8.18
N TYR A 141 -10.19 -17.86 -8.37
CA TYR A 141 -9.89 -18.82 -7.31
C TYR A 141 -8.70 -19.70 -7.68
N ASN A 142 -7.93 -20.04 -6.66
CA ASN A 142 -7.02 -21.18 -6.68
C ASN A 142 -7.68 -22.38 -6.00
N TYR A 143 -7.33 -23.57 -6.48
CA TYR A 143 -7.75 -24.83 -5.87
C TYR A 143 -6.60 -25.40 -5.05
N ASP A 144 -6.83 -25.57 -3.76
CA ASP A 144 -5.88 -26.28 -2.89
C ASP A 144 -6.19 -27.78 -2.92
N SER A 145 -5.29 -28.57 -3.50
CA SER A 145 -5.45 -30.01 -3.64
C SER A 145 -5.40 -30.78 -2.31
N LEU A 146 -4.87 -30.19 -1.24
CA LEU A 146 -4.74 -30.84 0.07
C LEU A 146 -6.01 -30.66 0.90
N THR A 147 -6.55 -29.45 0.93
CA THR A 147 -7.77 -29.10 1.69
C THR A 147 -9.04 -29.30 0.88
N LEU A 148 -8.92 -29.40 -0.45
CA LEU A 148 -10.02 -29.40 -1.43
C LEU A 148 -10.82 -28.08 -1.45
N ASP A 149 -10.23 -27.01 -0.90
CA ASP A 149 -10.88 -25.70 -0.80
C ASP A 149 -10.58 -24.82 -2.03
N LEU A 150 -11.53 -23.93 -2.33
CA LEU A 150 -11.36 -22.84 -3.27
C LEU A 150 -10.92 -21.59 -2.53
N ILE A 151 -9.69 -21.15 -2.77
CA ILE A 151 -9.09 -19.96 -2.15
C ILE A 151 -9.34 -18.77 -3.07
N LEU A 152 -10.05 -17.76 -2.58
CA LEU A 152 -10.31 -16.53 -3.34
C LEU A 152 -9.02 -15.70 -3.45
N GLU A 153 -8.53 -15.53 -4.68
CA GLU A 153 -7.32 -14.74 -4.96
C GLU A 153 -7.64 -13.28 -5.30
N GLN A 154 -8.69 -13.08 -6.09
CA GLN A 154 -9.06 -11.74 -6.56
C GLN A 154 -10.56 -11.64 -6.79
N GLN A 155 -11.13 -10.50 -6.39
CA GLN A 155 -12.53 -10.17 -6.64
C GLN A 155 -12.63 -8.77 -7.24
N GLN A 156 -13.44 -8.64 -8.29
CA GLN A 156 -13.81 -7.37 -8.89
C GLN A 156 -15.32 -7.26 -8.99
N VAL A 157 -15.85 -6.12 -8.58
CA VAL A 157 -17.28 -5.82 -8.61
C VAL A 157 -17.52 -4.75 -9.66
N TYR A 158 -18.51 -4.98 -10.50
CA TYR A 158 -18.94 -4.10 -11.58
C TYR A 158 -20.40 -3.73 -11.36
N GLU A 159 -20.75 -2.48 -11.59
CA GLU A 159 -22.14 -2.05 -11.71
C GLU A 159 -22.68 -2.47 -13.08
N GLY A 160 -23.83 -3.13 -13.11
CA GLY A 160 -24.38 -3.73 -14.32
C GLY A 160 -23.52 -4.85 -14.90
N GLN A 161 -23.53 -5.00 -16.22
CA GLN A 161 -22.74 -5.99 -16.95
C GLN A 161 -21.56 -5.34 -17.67
N PRO A 162 -20.30 -5.73 -17.37
CA PRO A 162 -19.15 -5.23 -18.11
C PRO A 162 -19.15 -5.77 -19.54
N THR A 163 -18.89 -4.90 -20.52
CA THR A 163 -18.75 -5.27 -21.95
C THR A 163 -17.40 -5.91 -22.25
N TYR A 164 -16.39 -5.51 -21.48
CA TYR A 164 -15.02 -5.99 -21.55
C TYR A 164 -14.37 -5.80 -20.18
N SER A 165 -13.71 -6.84 -19.68
CA SER A 165 -13.01 -6.79 -18.39
C SER A 165 -11.54 -7.11 -18.62
N ASN A 166 -10.66 -6.19 -18.21
CA ASN A 166 -9.23 -6.39 -18.16
C ASN A 166 -8.81 -6.59 -16.71
N ILE A 167 -8.50 -7.83 -16.35
CA ILE A 167 -8.10 -8.17 -14.98
C ILE A 167 -6.59 -8.28 -14.96
N ILE A 168 -5.96 -7.38 -14.20
CA ILE A 168 -4.53 -7.45 -13.89
C ILE A 168 -4.39 -8.39 -12.69
N TYR A 169 -3.67 -9.48 -12.88
CA TYR A 169 -3.45 -10.52 -11.87
C TYR A 169 -1.95 -10.63 -11.56
N ALA A 170 -1.59 -10.38 -10.31
CA ALA A 170 -0.21 -10.31 -9.84
C ALA A 170 0.29 -11.64 -9.22
N GLY A 171 -0.15 -12.78 -9.77
CA GLY A 171 0.33 -14.10 -9.36
C GLY A 171 1.18 -14.77 -10.44
N GLN A 172 2.14 -15.60 -10.01
CA GLN A 172 3.08 -16.28 -10.90
C GLN A 172 2.40 -17.33 -11.79
N LEU A 173 1.31 -17.91 -11.32
CA LEU A 173 0.47 -18.85 -12.06
C LEU A 173 -0.94 -18.28 -12.12
N LEU A 174 -1.53 -18.32 -13.32
CA LEU A 174 -2.92 -17.94 -13.51
C LEU A 174 -3.82 -18.76 -12.57
N PRO A 175 -4.87 -18.15 -12.02
CA PRO A 175 -5.81 -18.83 -11.14
C PRO A 175 -6.48 -19.98 -11.91
N SER A 176 -6.70 -21.10 -11.22
CA SER A 176 -7.24 -22.31 -11.84
C SER A 176 -8.68 -22.16 -12.29
N LEU A 177 -9.45 -21.31 -11.60
CA LEU A 177 -10.89 -21.15 -11.80
C LEU A 177 -11.30 -19.67 -11.72
N GLY A 178 -12.29 -19.30 -12.52
CA GLY A 178 -12.91 -17.99 -12.49
C GLY A 178 -14.43 -18.11 -12.53
N PHE A 179 -15.13 -17.42 -11.63
CA PHE A 179 -16.59 -17.33 -11.62
C PHE A 179 -17.04 -15.91 -11.98
N LEU A 180 -18.00 -15.83 -12.90
CA LEU A 180 -18.77 -14.62 -13.15
C LEU A 180 -20.14 -14.80 -12.49
N LYS A 181 -20.42 -14.00 -11.47
CA LYS A 181 -21.73 -13.91 -10.82
C LYS A 181 -22.46 -12.69 -11.37
N VAL A 182 -23.65 -12.90 -11.94
CA VAL A 182 -24.48 -11.82 -12.47
C VAL A 182 -25.70 -11.69 -11.58
N TYR A 183 -25.91 -10.50 -11.03
CA TYR A 183 -27.06 -10.16 -10.19
C TYR A 183 -28.02 -9.35 -11.04
N TYR A 184 -29.24 -9.86 -11.20
CA TYR A 184 -30.27 -9.23 -11.99
C TYR A 184 -31.59 -9.21 -11.23
N HIS A 185 -32.48 -8.31 -11.64
CA HIS A 185 -33.84 -8.25 -11.14
C HIS A 185 -34.73 -9.16 -11.98
N ASP A 186 -35.33 -10.17 -11.36
CA ASP A 186 -36.42 -10.94 -11.98
C ASP A 186 -37.69 -10.10 -11.97
N LYS A 187 -38.31 -9.91 -13.14
CA LYS A 187 -39.63 -9.28 -13.24
C LYS A 187 -40.73 -10.29 -12.97
#